data_AF-A0A1Z9F2A9-F1
#
_entry.id   AF-A0A1Z9F2A9-F1
#
_cell.length_a   1.000
_cell.length_b   1.000
_cell.length_c   1.000
_cell.angle_alpha   90.00
_cell.angle_beta   90.00
_cell.angle_gamma   90.00
#
_symmetry.space_group_name_H-M   'P 1'
#
loop_
_entity.id
_entity.type
_entity.pdbx_description
1 polymer ?
#
loop_
_entity_poly.entity_id
_entity_poly.type
_entity_poly.pdbx_seq_one_letter_code
_entity_poly.pdbx_strand_id
1 'polypeptide(L)'
;MAAISDYLEGQLLNHIFRSTSFSKPTNISVALTNGVIKDSDTGATIDEIPTGTALGLPTGYTRISLGSPAVSGDTYWSSVGEDTVTAFSVFLNPNEQVVATNVDTAVTNTTTATSGYFYPLYTSQTIAESVDTNTPGKAFKFVFDKYPSVELYAPLATVQSGIQTDPGYTLYEGNGFIKNAQNLTFARADVDWGVVSGVAIVDSSTFGGGNVLMHSQLSAPRTVRASDQVTFNTRSLEISLS
;
A
#
# COMPACT_ATOMS: atom_id res chain seq x y z
N MET A 1 0.84 -9.64 3.24
CA MET A 1 1.95 -9.01 2.49
C MET A 1 1.96 -9.63 1.11
N ALA A 2 2.11 -8.82 0.06
CA ALA A 2 2.20 -9.35 -1.30
C ALA A 2 3.54 -10.09 -1.49
N ALA A 3 3.50 -11.26 -2.11
CA ALA A 3 4.66 -12.00 -2.56
C ALA A 3 4.91 -11.72 -4.04
N ILE A 4 6.18 -11.66 -4.42
CA ILE A 4 6.62 -11.56 -5.81
C ILE A 4 6.56 -12.95 -6.46
N SER A 5 6.23 -13.04 -7.75
CA SER A 5 6.23 -14.32 -8.46
C SER A 5 7.63 -14.73 -8.92
N ASP A 6 7.84 -16.04 -9.13
CA ASP A 6 9.07 -16.59 -9.73
C ASP A 6 9.39 -15.89 -11.06
N TYR A 7 8.35 -15.52 -11.82
CA TYR A 7 8.48 -14.78 -13.07
C TYR A 7 9.11 -13.41 -12.84
N LEU A 8 8.56 -12.59 -11.94
CA LEU A 8 9.06 -11.24 -11.71
C LEU A 8 10.43 -11.27 -11.04
N GLU A 9 10.69 -12.19 -10.12
CA GLU A 9 12.02 -12.40 -9.54
C GLU A 9 13.05 -12.71 -10.63
N GLY A 10 12.76 -13.68 -11.51
CA GLY A 10 13.64 -14.05 -12.60
C GLY A 10 13.89 -12.88 -13.55
N GLN A 11 12.85 -12.13 -13.92
CA GLN A 11 12.98 -10.95 -14.78
C GLN A 11 13.83 -9.86 -14.13
N LEU A 12 13.66 -9.58 -12.84
CA LEU A 12 14.46 -8.59 -12.12
C LEU A 12 15.93 -9.01 -12.01
N LEU A 13 16.20 -10.27 -11.64
CA LEU A 13 17.56 -10.80 -11.55
C LEU A 13 18.27 -10.73 -12.90
N ASN A 14 17.59 -11.15 -13.96
CA ASN A 14 18.13 -11.11 -15.30
C ASN A 14 18.32 -9.64 -15.78
N HIS A 15 17.42 -8.73 -15.43
CA HIS A 15 17.51 -7.32 -15.80
C HIS A 15 18.64 -6.56 -15.11
N ILE A 16 18.89 -6.86 -13.83
CA ILE A 16 19.90 -6.17 -13.02
C ILE A 16 21.29 -6.78 -13.22
N PHE A 17 21.39 -8.11 -13.25
CA PHE A 17 22.68 -8.81 -13.21
C PHE A 17 23.09 -9.46 -14.54
N ARG A 18 22.23 -9.40 -15.56
CA ARG A 18 22.51 -9.97 -16.89
C ARG A 18 22.16 -8.98 -17.99
N SER A 19 22.39 -9.39 -19.24
CA SER A 19 22.20 -8.54 -20.42
C SER A 19 20.76 -8.50 -20.96
N THR A 20 19.80 -9.14 -20.27
CA THR A 20 18.40 -9.17 -20.73
C THR A 20 17.65 -7.90 -20.33
N SER A 21 16.77 -7.42 -21.20
CA SER A 21 15.86 -6.32 -20.86
C SER A 21 14.56 -6.84 -20.25
N PHE A 22 14.08 -6.17 -19.21
CA PHE A 22 12.72 -6.31 -18.72
C PHE A 22 11.92 -5.07 -19.11
N SER A 23 11.12 -5.19 -20.17
CA SER A 23 10.29 -4.09 -20.66
C SER A 23 9.09 -3.86 -19.75
N LYS A 24 8.73 -2.59 -19.54
CA LYS A 24 7.51 -2.23 -18.80
C LYS A 24 6.29 -2.90 -19.44
N PRO A 25 5.39 -3.52 -18.66
CA PRO A 25 4.15 -4.09 -19.20
C PRO A 25 3.33 -3.05 -19.99
N THR A 26 2.62 -3.50 -21.02
CA THR A 26 1.68 -2.63 -21.75
C THR A 26 0.37 -2.45 -21.00
N ASN A 27 0.07 -3.33 -20.04
CA ASN A 27 -1.06 -3.25 -19.14
C ASN A 27 -0.69 -3.85 -17.77
N ILE A 28 -1.24 -3.31 -16.70
CA ILE A 28 -1.34 -4.01 -15.41
C ILE A 28 -2.80 -4.16 -15.06
N SER A 29 -3.18 -5.31 -14.52
CA SER A 29 -4.51 -5.57 -14.01
C SER A 29 -4.50 -6.19 -12.63
N VAL A 30 -5.61 -6.02 -11.91
CA VAL A 30 -5.88 -6.69 -10.63
C VAL A 30 -6.91 -7.80 -10.87
N ALA A 31 -6.55 -9.02 -10.50
CA ALA A 31 -7.40 -10.21 -10.59
C ALA A 31 -7.73 -10.74 -9.19
N LEU A 32 -8.94 -11.29 -9.03
CA LEU A 32 -9.35 -12.01 -7.82
C LEU A 32 -9.22 -13.51 -8.04
N THR A 33 -8.91 -14.25 -6.98
CA THR A 33 -8.73 -15.71 -7.05
C THR A 33 -9.52 -16.47 -5.98
N ASN A 34 -9.80 -17.73 -6.28
CA ASN A 34 -10.46 -18.74 -5.44
C ASN A 34 -9.48 -19.83 -5.00
N GLY A 35 -8.34 -19.43 -4.48
CA GLY A 35 -7.32 -20.38 -4.08
C GLY A 35 -6.09 -19.72 -3.51
N VAL A 36 -5.15 -20.57 -3.11
CA VAL A 36 -3.79 -20.16 -2.75
C VAL A 36 -3.02 -19.97 -4.04
N ILE A 37 -2.54 -18.75 -4.27
CA ILE A 37 -1.65 -18.44 -5.39
C ILE A 37 -0.24 -18.89 -5.01
N LYS A 38 0.44 -19.56 -5.93
CA LYS A 38 1.83 -19.99 -5.80
C LYS A 38 2.73 -19.02 -6.57
N ASP A 39 3.98 -18.91 -6.14
CA ASP A 39 4.95 -18.04 -6.81
C ASP A 39 5.23 -18.47 -8.26
N SER A 40 5.09 -19.77 -8.55
CA SER A 40 5.20 -20.34 -9.89
C SER A 40 3.97 -20.12 -10.79
N ASP A 41 2.88 -19.56 -10.26
CA ASP A 41 1.65 -19.40 -11.03
C ASP A 41 1.77 -18.34 -12.12
N THR A 42 1.07 -18.58 -13.22
CA THR A 42 0.92 -17.66 -14.34
C THR A 42 -0.51 -17.17 -14.40
N GLY A 43 -0.79 -16.18 -15.25
CA GLY A 43 -2.16 -15.72 -15.48
C GLY A 43 -3.11 -16.81 -15.94
N ALA A 44 -2.60 -17.95 -16.43
CA ALA A 44 -3.38 -19.13 -16.83
C ALA A 44 -3.58 -20.16 -15.71
N THR A 45 -2.69 -20.22 -14.72
CA THR A 45 -2.70 -21.28 -13.69
C THR A 45 -3.21 -20.80 -12.34
N ILE A 46 -3.28 -19.48 -12.12
CA ILE A 46 -4.02 -18.95 -10.98
C ILE A 46 -5.48 -19.40 -11.07
N ASP A 47 -6.06 -19.78 -9.93
CA ASP A 47 -7.50 -20.04 -9.80
C ASP A 47 -8.28 -18.72 -9.84
N GLU A 48 -8.17 -17.99 -10.95
CA GLU A 48 -8.82 -16.71 -11.19
C GLU A 48 -10.34 -16.87 -11.25
N ILE A 49 -11.08 -15.87 -10.76
CA ILE A 49 -12.53 -15.88 -10.83
C ILE A 49 -12.94 -15.89 -12.30
N PRO A 50 -13.71 -16.90 -12.76
CA PRO A 50 -14.14 -16.98 -14.14
C PRO A 50 -14.88 -15.71 -14.56
N THR A 51 -14.71 -15.28 -15.80
CA THR A 51 -15.47 -14.14 -16.35
C THR A 51 -16.92 -14.48 -16.65
N GLY A 52 -17.26 -15.78 -16.69
CA GLY A 52 -18.61 -16.27 -16.89
C GLY A 52 -18.86 -17.64 -16.27
N THR A 53 -20.13 -17.98 -16.09
CA THR A 53 -20.60 -19.27 -15.58
C THR A 53 -20.67 -20.32 -16.69
N ALA A 54 -20.90 -21.58 -16.32
CA ALA A 54 -21.14 -22.68 -17.27
C ALA A 54 -22.35 -22.45 -18.20
N LEU A 55 -23.24 -21.51 -17.86
CA LEU A 55 -24.39 -21.11 -18.67
C LEU A 55 -24.12 -19.89 -19.56
N GLY A 56 -22.87 -19.40 -19.61
CA GLY A 56 -22.48 -18.23 -20.40
C GLY A 56 -22.89 -16.88 -19.81
N LEU A 57 -23.42 -16.85 -18.58
CA LEU A 57 -23.72 -15.60 -17.88
C LEU A 57 -22.43 -14.99 -17.33
N PRO A 58 -22.22 -13.66 -17.44
CA PRO A 58 -21.07 -13.01 -16.83
C PRO A 58 -21.09 -13.17 -15.31
N THR A 59 -19.91 -13.20 -14.69
CA THR A 59 -19.81 -13.19 -13.22
C THR A 59 -19.77 -11.78 -12.64
N GLY A 60 -19.44 -10.78 -13.47
CA GLY A 60 -19.18 -9.41 -13.04
C GLY A 60 -17.79 -9.18 -12.43
N TYR A 61 -16.98 -10.22 -12.24
CA TYR A 61 -15.63 -10.14 -11.65
C TYR A 61 -14.52 -10.37 -12.67
N THR A 62 -14.61 -9.68 -13.80
CA THR A 62 -13.47 -9.53 -14.72
C THR A 62 -12.32 -8.77 -14.04
N ARG A 63 -11.09 -8.98 -14.49
CA ARG A 63 -9.93 -8.19 -14.06
C ARG A 63 -10.19 -6.68 -14.14
N ILE A 64 -9.73 -5.94 -13.14
CA ILE A 64 -9.66 -4.47 -13.23
C ILE A 64 -8.40 -4.12 -14.00
N SER A 65 -8.52 -3.59 -15.22
CA SER A 65 -7.38 -3.04 -15.95
C SER A 65 -7.03 -1.65 -15.41
N LEU A 66 -5.76 -1.48 -15.03
CA LEU A 66 -5.16 -0.21 -14.63
C LEU A 66 -4.47 0.50 -15.81
N GLY A 67 -4.59 -0.06 -17.02
CA GLY A 67 -3.95 0.44 -18.22
C GLY A 67 -2.43 0.29 -18.22
N SER A 68 -1.77 1.00 -19.12
CA SER A 68 -0.32 0.98 -19.23
C SER A 68 0.32 1.69 -18.04
N PRO A 69 1.22 1.05 -17.30
CA PRO A 69 1.99 1.70 -16.25
C PRO A 69 2.84 2.86 -16.74
N ALA A 70 3.15 2.95 -18.04
CA ALA A 70 3.89 4.06 -18.62
C ALA A 70 3.06 5.36 -18.69
N VAL A 71 1.73 5.24 -18.69
CA VAL A 71 0.80 6.36 -18.87
C VAL A 71 -0.02 6.60 -17.61
N SER A 72 -0.53 5.53 -17.00
CA SER A 72 -1.50 5.60 -15.90
C SER A 72 -0.92 5.15 -14.55
N GLY A 73 0.36 4.76 -14.49
CA GLY A 73 0.99 4.23 -13.27
C GLY A 73 0.81 5.17 -12.07
N ASP A 74 1.19 6.43 -12.24
CA ASP A 74 1.16 7.46 -11.18
C ASP A 74 -0.26 7.90 -10.80
N THR A 75 -1.27 7.52 -11.61
CA THR A 75 -2.68 7.73 -11.25
C THR A 75 -3.17 6.67 -10.26
N TYR A 76 -2.69 5.43 -10.40
CA TYR A 76 -3.17 4.29 -9.61
C TYR A 76 -2.28 3.95 -8.42
N TRP A 77 -1.01 4.35 -8.44
CA TRP A 77 -0.04 4.01 -7.40
C TRP A 77 0.61 5.28 -6.84
N SER A 78 0.76 5.33 -5.53
CA SER A 78 1.55 6.36 -4.86
C SER A 78 3.02 6.24 -5.21
N SER A 79 3.78 7.30 -4.93
CA SER A 79 5.24 7.23 -4.99
C SER A 79 5.77 6.18 -4.01
N VAL A 80 6.97 5.66 -4.27
CA VAL A 80 7.65 4.70 -3.38
C VAL A 80 7.85 5.32 -2.00
N GLY A 81 7.41 4.62 -0.96
CA GLY A 81 7.50 5.04 0.44
C GLY A 81 6.51 6.14 0.84
N GLU A 82 5.62 6.55 -0.05
CA GLU A 82 4.68 7.62 0.23
C GLU A 82 3.52 7.12 1.11
N ASP A 83 3.54 7.50 2.39
CA ASP A 83 2.37 7.44 3.26
C ASP A 83 1.98 8.76 3.90
N THR A 84 0.95 9.39 3.33
CA THR A 84 0.41 10.68 3.77
C THR A 84 -0.83 10.54 4.67
N VAL A 85 -1.27 9.30 4.95
CA VAL A 85 -2.56 9.03 5.62
C VAL A 85 -2.44 8.03 6.77
N THR A 86 -1.40 7.19 6.82
CA THR A 86 -1.14 6.36 8.01
C THR A 86 -0.25 7.09 8.99
N ALA A 87 -0.68 7.09 10.23
CA ALA A 87 0.11 7.59 11.33
C ALA A 87 1.38 6.79 11.56
N PHE A 88 2.52 7.46 11.56
CA PHE A 88 3.74 6.88 12.12
C PHE A 88 3.62 6.90 13.64
N SER A 89 3.37 5.75 14.26
CA SER A 89 3.54 5.60 15.70
C SER A 89 5.03 5.53 16.02
N VAL A 90 5.58 6.55 16.67
CA VAL A 90 6.95 6.51 17.14
C VAL A 90 6.96 5.96 18.57
N PHE A 91 7.36 4.70 18.72
CA PHE A 91 7.60 4.12 20.04
C PHE A 91 8.89 4.67 20.62
N LEU A 92 8.75 5.49 21.65
CA LEU A 92 9.87 5.95 22.45
C LEU A 92 10.13 4.96 23.56
N ASN A 93 11.35 4.44 23.60
CA ASN A 93 11.80 3.73 24.79
C ASN A 93 11.77 4.68 26.00
N PRO A 94 11.51 4.19 27.22
CA PRO A 94 11.47 5.03 28.43
C PRO A 94 12.72 5.89 28.69
N ASN A 95 13.84 5.58 28.02
CA ASN A 95 15.13 6.23 28.18
C ASN A 95 15.56 7.06 26.95
N GLU A 96 14.72 7.17 25.91
CA GLU A 96 14.99 7.99 24.73
C GLU A 96 14.34 9.37 24.88
N GLN A 97 15.06 10.45 24.54
CA GLN A 97 14.45 11.77 24.49
C GLN A 97 13.91 12.08 23.10
N VAL A 98 12.87 12.91 23.09
CA VAL A 98 12.39 13.61 21.90
C VAL A 98 12.50 15.09 22.11
N VAL A 99 13.08 15.74 21.12
CA VAL A 99 13.12 17.19 21.03
C VAL A 99 12.07 17.63 20.01
N ALA A 100 11.06 18.35 20.49
CA ALA A 100 10.07 19.00 19.66
C ALA A 100 10.40 20.49 19.55
N THR A 101 10.69 20.95 18.34
CA THR A 101 10.99 22.35 18.04
C THR A 101 9.84 22.94 17.25
N ASN A 102 9.21 23.99 17.78
CA ASN A 102 8.31 24.81 16.97
C ASN A 102 9.16 25.56 15.93
N VAL A 103 8.92 25.30 14.64
CA VAL A 103 9.81 25.81 13.57
C VAL A 103 9.71 27.33 13.44
N ASP A 104 8.56 27.91 13.75
CA ASP A 104 8.33 29.36 13.65
C ASP A 104 8.96 30.16 14.79
N THR A 105 8.81 29.67 16.02
CA THR A 105 9.22 30.40 17.24
C THR A 105 10.59 29.97 17.76
N ALA A 106 11.16 28.89 17.19
CA ALA A 106 12.38 28.22 17.66
C ALA A 106 12.31 27.75 19.14
N VAL A 107 11.11 27.72 19.74
CA VAL A 107 10.91 27.20 21.09
C VAL A 107 11.05 25.68 21.05
N THR A 108 11.93 25.16 21.90
CA THR A 108 12.22 23.73 22.03
C THR A 108 11.63 23.19 23.33
N ASN A 109 10.89 22.09 23.22
CA ASN A 109 10.44 21.32 24.35
C ASN A 109 11.08 19.93 24.28
N THR A 110 11.67 19.49 25.38
CA THR A 110 12.26 18.15 25.49
C THR A 110 11.38 17.33 26.43
N THR A 111 11.03 16.12 26.01
CA THR A 111 10.29 15.18 26.87
C THR A 111 10.98 13.84 26.93
N THR A 112 11.06 13.30 28.14
CA THR A 112 11.38 11.90 28.43
C THR A 112 10.07 11.22 28.78
N ALA A 113 9.22 10.99 27.78
CA ALA A 113 7.94 10.32 28.02
C ALA A 113 8.08 8.83 27.75
N THR A 114 7.62 8.04 28.72
CA THR A 114 7.29 6.63 28.56
C THR A 114 6.23 6.53 27.45
N SER A 115 6.64 6.16 26.22
CA SER A 115 5.81 5.83 25.04
C SER A 115 4.62 6.77 24.71
N GLY A 116 4.64 7.46 23.57
CA GLY A 116 3.45 8.17 23.07
C GLY A 116 3.36 8.25 21.55
N TYR A 117 2.18 8.61 21.03
CA TYR A 117 1.93 8.73 19.57
C TYR A 117 2.14 10.14 19.07
N PHE A 118 2.53 10.26 17.80
CA PHE A 118 2.61 11.54 17.09
C PHE A 118 1.93 11.37 15.72
N TYR A 119 0.84 12.10 15.50
CA TYR A 119 0.13 12.08 14.21
C TYR A 119 -0.47 13.44 13.86
N PRO A 120 -0.44 13.86 12.57
CA PRO A 120 0.35 13.32 11.46
C PRO A 120 1.82 13.75 11.45
N LEU A 121 2.70 12.85 10.99
CA LEU A 121 4.13 13.09 10.81
C LEU A 121 4.50 12.97 9.33
N TYR A 122 5.33 13.90 8.86
CA TYR A 122 5.79 14.02 7.48
C TYR A 122 7.31 14.14 7.46
N THR A 123 7.95 13.62 6.42
CA THR A 123 9.40 13.81 6.20
C THR A 123 9.72 15.16 5.56
N SER A 124 8.70 15.90 5.11
CA SER A 124 8.82 17.23 4.53
C SER A 124 8.08 18.26 5.38
N GLN A 125 8.81 19.31 5.78
CA GLN A 125 8.25 20.46 6.48
C GLN A 125 7.13 21.12 5.66
N THR A 126 7.37 21.38 4.38
CA THR A 126 6.40 22.06 3.50
C THR A 126 5.08 21.29 3.39
N ILE A 127 5.15 19.96 3.38
CA ILE A 127 3.94 19.12 3.38
C ILE A 127 3.20 19.25 4.71
N ALA A 128 3.91 19.13 5.84
CA ALA A 128 3.31 19.27 7.18
C ALA A 128 2.63 20.63 7.38
N GLU A 129 3.21 21.70 6.86
CA GLU A 129 2.65 23.05 6.91
C GLU A 129 1.41 23.21 6.02
N SER A 130 1.39 22.54 4.86
CA SER A 130 0.30 22.64 3.89
C SER A 130 -0.98 21.93 4.33
N VAL A 131 -0.85 20.89 5.16
CA VAL A 131 -1.97 20.09 5.64
C VAL A 131 -2.56 20.62 6.96
N ASP A 132 -1.94 21.62 7.59
CA ASP A 132 -2.53 22.30 8.75
C ASP A 132 -3.65 23.25 8.29
N THR A 133 -4.89 22.79 8.45
CA THR A 133 -6.07 23.57 8.06
C THR A 133 -6.45 24.66 9.07
N ASN A 134 -5.92 24.59 10.29
CA ASN A 134 -6.26 25.53 11.37
C ASN A 134 -5.15 26.57 11.59
N THR A 135 -3.89 26.20 11.33
CA THR A 135 -2.73 27.10 11.38
C THR A 135 -1.81 26.90 10.17
N PRO A 136 -2.25 27.31 8.96
CA PRO A 136 -1.48 27.08 7.74
C PRO A 136 -0.08 27.68 7.82
N GLY A 137 0.91 26.96 7.26
CA GLY A 137 2.29 27.44 7.20
C GLY A 137 3.12 27.18 8.46
N LYS A 138 2.61 26.41 9.43
CA LYS A 138 3.31 26.14 10.69
C LYS A 138 3.46 24.65 10.96
N ALA A 139 4.59 24.28 11.57
CA ALA A 139 4.88 22.90 11.93
C ALA A 139 5.74 22.77 13.20
N PHE A 140 5.64 21.61 13.83
CA PHE A 140 6.65 21.10 14.76
C PHE A 140 7.66 20.25 14.00
N LYS A 141 8.94 20.37 14.37
CA LYS A 141 10.00 19.45 14.00
C LYS A 141 10.33 18.53 15.17
N PHE A 142 10.44 17.24 14.90
CA PHE A 142 10.80 16.20 15.85
C PHE A 142 12.12 15.55 15.46
N VAL A 143 13.02 15.42 16.44
CA VAL A 143 14.27 14.67 16.34
C VAL A 143 14.33 13.67 17.48
N PHE A 144 14.77 12.45 17.16
CA PHE A 144 14.85 11.31 18.08
C PHE A 144 16.31 10.97 18.37
N ASP A 145 16.66 10.77 19.63
CA ASP A 145 18.06 10.51 20.03
C ASP A 145 18.65 9.25 19.38
N LYS A 146 17.84 8.21 19.18
CA LYS A 146 18.27 6.96 18.54
C LYS A 146 18.55 7.12 17.04
N TYR A 147 17.87 8.08 16.40
CA TYR A 147 17.96 8.35 14.97
C TYR A 147 18.10 9.85 14.73
N PRO A 148 19.22 10.46 15.14
CA PRO A 148 19.38 11.93 15.14
C PRO A 148 19.42 12.52 13.73
N SER A 149 19.64 11.68 12.71
CA SER A 149 19.63 12.08 11.29
C SER A 149 18.24 12.06 10.65
N VAL A 150 17.21 11.58 11.37
CA VAL A 150 15.83 11.54 10.88
C VAL A 150 15.07 12.72 11.49
N GLU A 151 14.67 13.65 10.63
CA GLU A 151 13.79 14.75 10.99
C GLU A 151 12.37 14.47 10.51
N LEU A 152 11.39 14.57 11.42
CA LEU A 152 9.98 14.46 11.10
C LEU A 152 9.26 15.76 11.44
N TYR A 153 8.22 16.08 10.71
CA TYR A 153 7.46 17.32 10.80
C TYR A 153 5.98 17.04 11.04
N ALA A 154 5.32 17.79 11.93
CA ALA A 154 3.88 17.66 12.17
C ALA A 154 3.14 19.01 12.07
N PRO A 155 1.88 19.05 11.63
CA PRO A 155 1.04 20.25 11.61
C PRO A 155 0.84 20.78 13.03
N LEU A 156 0.96 22.09 13.23
CA LEU A 156 0.93 22.71 14.57
C LEU A 156 -0.37 22.44 15.35
N ALA A 157 -1.53 22.50 14.68
CA ALA A 157 -2.84 22.38 15.33
C ALA A 157 -3.38 20.94 15.43
N THR A 158 -2.76 19.99 14.74
CA THR A 158 -3.32 18.62 14.60
C THR A 158 -2.47 17.57 15.34
N VAL A 159 -1.39 17.98 16.03
CA VAL A 159 -0.58 17.05 16.80
C VAL A 159 -1.37 16.50 17.98
N GLN A 160 -1.79 15.23 17.89
CA GLN A 160 -2.14 14.46 19.08
C GLN A 160 -0.88 13.82 19.66
N SER A 161 -0.63 14.07 20.95
CA SER A 161 0.42 13.43 21.75
C SER A 161 -0.17 12.88 23.04
N GLY A 162 0.12 11.61 23.37
CA GLY A 162 -0.42 10.95 24.56
C GLY A 162 0.18 9.56 24.81
N ILE A 163 0.10 9.11 26.07
CA ILE A 163 0.57 7.81 26.55
C ILE A 163 -0.50 6.76 26.25
N GLN A 164 -0.26 5.90 25.27
CA GLN A 164 -1.10 4.72 25.08
C GLN A 164 -0.20 3.51 24.78
N THR A 165 -0.65 2.34 25.21
CA THR A 165 -0.06 1.03 24.90
C THR A 165 -0.02 0.81 23.40
N ASP A 166 1.06 0.20 22.90
CA ASP A 166 1.23 -0.17 21.49
C ASP A 166 -0.10 -0.49 20.78
N PRO A 167 -0.54 0.29 19.76
CA PRO A 167 -1.84 0.13 19.14
C PRO A 167 -1.87 -1.06 18.19
N GLY A 168 -0.73 -1.76 18.02
CA GLY A 168 -0.60 -2.86 17.08
C GLY A 168 -0.54 -2.39 15.63
N TYR A 169 0.06 -1.23 15.36
CA TYR A 169 0.27 -0.78 13.98
C TYR A 169 1.37 -1.61 13.30
N THR A 170 1.19 -1.90 12.01
CA THR A 170 2.20 -2.55 11.20
C THR A 170 3.43 -1.65 11.07
N LEU A 171 4.54 -2.06 11.67
CA LEU A 171 5.85 -1.42 11.51
C LEU A 171 6.41 -1.82 10.14
N TYR A 172 6.75 -0.85 9.30
CA TYR A 172 7.46 -1.11 8.05
C TYR A 172 8.97 -1.09 8.32
N GLU A 173 9.69 -2.13 7.89
CA GLU A 173 11.15 -2.21 8.01
C GLU A 173 11.89 -1.38 6.94
N GLY A 174 11.17 -0.67 6.08
CA GLY A 174 11.73 0.17 5.02
C GLY A 174 10.70 0.97 4.23
N ASN A 175 11.17 1.71 3.22
CA ASN A 175 10.33 2.53 2.32
C ASN A 175 10.05 1.86 0.97
N GLY A 176 10.39 0.56 0.82
CA GLY A 176 10.19 -0.22 -0.40
C GLY A 176 8.73 -0.64 -0.64
N PHE A 177 7.77 0.26 -0.41
CA PHE A 177 6.35 -0.02 -0.63
C PHE A 177 5.68 1.05 -1.50
N ILE A 178 4.60 0.66 -2.17
CA ILE A 178 3.66 1.56 -2.84
C ILE A 178 2.24 1.15 -2.47
N LYS A 179 1.31 2.10 -2.52
CA LYS A 179 -0.10 1.85 -2.22
C LYS A 179 -1.00 2.36 -3.33
N ASN A 180 -2.19 1.78 -3.45
CA ASN A 180 -3.14 2.26 -4.44
C ASN A 180 -3.61 3.69 -4.12
N ALA A 181 -3.48 4.61 -5.08
CA ALA A 181 -3.82 6.02 -4.93
C ALA A 181 -5.31 6.31 -5.15
N GLN A 182 -6.06 5.36 -5.73
CA GLN A 182 -7.49 5.47 -6.04
C GLN A 182 -8.24 4.22 -5.58
N ASN A 183 -9.56 4.32 -5.40
CA ASN A 183 -10.39 3.15 -5.12
C ASN A 183 -10.39 2.21 -6.33
N LEU A 184 -10.04 0.93 -6.13
CA LEU A 184 -10.13 -0.10 -7.16
C LEU A 184 -11.40 -0.92 -6.91
N THR A 185 -12.39 -0.73 -7.77
CA THR A 185 -13.73 -1.28 -7.59
C THR A 185 -14.04 -2.29 -8.69
N PHE A 186 -14.33 -3.53 -8.30
CA PHE A 186 -14.83 -4.53 -9.23
C PHE A 186 -16.27 -4.21 -9.61
N ALA A 187 -16.72 -4.69 -10.77
CA ALA A 187 -18.14 -4.64 -11.08
C ALA A 187 -18.93 -5.53 -10.09
N ARG A 188 -20.23 -5.33 -10.03
CA ARG A 188 -21.10 -6.08 -9.12
C ARG A 188 -21.13 -7.55 -9.54
N ALA A 189 -21.10 -8.47 -8.57
CA ALA A 189 -21.28 -9.89 -8.84
C ALA A 189 -22.69 -10.13 -9.40
N ASP A 190 -22.79 -10.76 -10.57
CA ASP A 190 -24.08 -11.08 -11.19
C ASP A 190 -24.66 -12.40 -10.68
N VAL A 191 -23.81 -13.24 -10.09
CA VAL A 191 -24.13 -14.59 -9.61
C VAL A 191 -23.33 -14.91 -8.34
N ASP A 192 -23.81 -15.89 -7.58
CA ASP A 192 -23.04 -16.49 -6.49
C ASP A 192 -21.87 -17.26 -7.10
N TRP A 193 -20.64 -16.89 -6.72
CA TRP A 193 -19.45 -17.44 -7.36
C TRP A 193 -18.61 -18.29 -6.39
N GLY A 194 -18.62 -18.00 -5.09
CA GLY A 194 -17.80 -18.73 -4.12
C GLY A 194 -17.01 -17.78 -3.21
N VAL A 195 -15.83 -18.21 -2.78
CA VAL A 195 -15.01 -17.49 -1.79
C VAL A 195 -13.86 -16.76 -2.46
N VAL A 196 -13.83 -15.43 -2.40
CA VAL A 196 -12.62 -14.67 -2.77
C VAL A 196 -11.60 -14.86 -1.66
N SER A 197 -10.47 -15.48 -1.98
CA SER A 197 -9.39 -15.76 -1.02
C SER A 197 -8.07 -15.08 -1.36
N GLY A 198 -7.89 -14.61 -2.59
CA GLY A 198 -6.64 -14.00 -3.02
C GLY A 198 -6.81 -12.88 -4.04
N VAL A 199 -5.73 -12.13 -4.20
CA VAL A 199 -5.59 -11.06 -5.19
C VAL A 199 -4.26 -11.24 -5.92
N ALA A 200 -4.27 -11.05 -7.24
CA ALA A 200 -3.09 -11.10 -8.09
C ALA A 200 -2.96 -9.82 -8.91
N ILE A 201 -1.73 -9.34 -9.06
CA ILE A 201 -1.33 -8.32 -10.02
C ILE A 201 -0.76 -9.06 -11.24
N VAL A 202 -1.33 -8.80 -12.41
CA VAL A 202 -1.01 -9.50 -13.67
C VAL A 202 -0.73 -8.50 -14.78
N ASP A 203 0.09 -8.87 -15.75
CA ASP A 203 0.51 -8.00 -16.87
C ASP A 203 -0.47 -7.99 -18.08
N SER A 204 -1.65 -8.63 -17.93
CA SER A 204 -2.64 -8.76 -19.00
C SER A 204 -4.06 -8.46 -18.50
N SER A 205 -4.86 -7.83 -19.35
CA SER A 205 -6.30 -7.60 -19.10
C SER A 205 -7.17 -8.81 -19.40
N THR A 206 -6.62 -9.84 -20.06
CA THR A 206 -7.38 -11.02 -20.48
C THR A 206 -7.33 -12.10 -19.42
N PHE A 207 -8.50 -12.62 -19.03
CA PHE A 207 -8.64 -13.80 -18.17
C PHE A 207 -7.80 -14.97 -18.69
N GLY A 208 -7.11 -15.68 -17.80
CA GLY A 208 -6.26 -16.81 -18.20
C GLY A 208 -4.99 -16.41 -18.96
N GLY A 209 -4.73 -15.12 -19.16
CA GLY A 209 -3.59 -14.61 -19.93
C GLY A 209 -2.57 -13.88 -19.08
N GLY A 210 -1.36 -13.73 -19.61
CA GLY A 210 -0.28 -12.97 -18.97
C GLY A 210 0.46 -13.71 -17.87
N ASN A 211 1.36 -12.99 -17.20
CA ASN A 211 2.15 -13.45 -16.08
C ASN A 211 1.64 -12.82 -14.79
N VAL A 212 1.73 -13.58 -13.69
CA VAL A 212 1.56 -13.01 -12.35
C VAL A 212 2.83 -12.23 -12.04
N LEU A 213 2.68 -11.01 -11.56
CA LEU A 213 3.78 -10.15 -11.11
C LEU A 213 3.92 -10.21 -9.60
N MET A 214 2.79 -10.06 -8.91
CA MET A 214 2.70 -10.14 -7.46
C MET A 214 1.36 -10.72 -7.06
N HIS A 215 1.29 -11.33 -5.88
CA HIS A 215 0.07 -11.93 -5.38
C HIS A 215 0.00 -11.88 -3.86
N SER A 216 -1.21 -11.98 -3.31
CA SER A 216 -1.38 -12.11 -1.86
C SER A 216 -2.66 -12.86 -1.54
N GLN A 217 -2.66 -13.52 -0.40
CA GLN A 217 -3.89 -14.01 0.21
C GLN A 217 -4.59 -12.88 0.96
N LEU A 218 -5.92 -12.84 0.87
CA LEU A 218 -6.72 -11.95 1.68
C LEU A 218 -6.69 -12.44 3.13
N SER A 219 -6.47 -11.52 4.07
CA SER A 219 -6.49 -11.82 5.51
C SER A 219 -7.87 -12.25 6.01
N ALA A 220 -8.92 -11.85 5.30
CA ALA A 220 -10.30 -12.27 5.55
C ALA A 220 -10.97 -12.69 4.23
N PRO A 221 -10.83 -13.96 3.81
CA PRO A 221 -11.55 -14.49 2.67
C PRO A 221 -13.06 -14.30 2.84
N ARG A 222 -13.77 -13.98 1.76
CA ARG A 222 -15.20 -13.68 1.81
C ARG A 222 -15.97 -14.44 0.74
N THR A 223 -17.06 -15.08 1.16
CA THR A 223 -18.06 -15.62 0.23
C THR A 223 -18.80 -14.49 -0.46
N VAL A 224 -18.77 -14.48 -1.78
CA VAL A 224 -19.46 -13.51 -2.61
C VAL A 224 -20.78 -14.09 -3.10
N ARG A 225 -21.83 -13.29 -2.92
CA ARG A 225 -23.16 -13.53 -3.42
C ARG A 225 -23.49 -12.58 -4.56
N ALA A 226 -24.52 -12.91 -5.33
CA ALA A 226 -25.08 -12.01 -6.31
C ALA A 226 -25.38 -10.66 -5.65
N SER A 227 -25.08 -9.59 -6.38
CA SER A 227 -25.07 -8.20 -5.93
C SER A 227 -23.93 -7.74 -5.03
N ASP A 228 -22.99 -8.59 -4.61
CA ASP A 228 -21.83 -8.13 -3.85
C ASP A 228 -20.83 -7.36 -4.73
N GLN A 229 -20.21 -6.34 -4.15
CA GLN A 229 -19.16 -5.56 -4.81
C GLN A 229 -17.89 -5.58 -3.95
N VAL A 230 -16.78 -5.93 -4.58
CA VAL A 230 -15.45 -5.87 -3.96
C VAL A 230 -14.80 -4.54 -4.32
N THR A 231 -14.37 -3.80 -3.30
CA THR A 231 -13.65 -2.54 -3.46
C THR A 231 -12.41 -2.54 -2.59
N PHE A 232 -11.26 -2.26 -3.19
CA PHE A 232 -10.07 -1.84 -2.47
C PHE A 232 -10.11 -0.33 -2.35
N ASN A 233 -10.35 0.18 -1.13
CA ASN A 233 -10.30 1.61 -0.87
C ASN A 233 -8.89 2.15 -1.10
N THR A 234 -8.75 3.45 -1.28
CA THR A 234 -7.44 4.12 -1.32
C THR A 234 -6.55 3.64 -0.18
N ARG A 235 -5.29 3.37 -0.51
CA ARG A 235 -4.22 2.94 0.39
C ARG A 235 -4.42 1.60 1.10
N SER A 236 -5.45 0.82 0.73
CA SER A 236 -5.72 -0.50 1.33
C SER A 236 -4.97 -1.64 0.63
N LEU A 237 -4.65 -1.47 -0.66
CA LEU A 237 -3.83 -2.40 -1.41
C LEU A 237 -2.40 -1.89 -1.39
N GLU A 238 -1.54 -2.63 -0.70
CA GLU A 238 -0.11 -2.35 -0.59
C GLU A 238 0.71 -3.40 -1.34
N ILE A 239 1.69 -2.90 -2.07
CA ILE A 239 2.77 -3.68 -2.65
C ILE A 239 4.05 -3.31 -1.91
N SER A 240 4.79 -4.31 -1.45
CA SER A 240 6.08 -4.09 -0.80
C SER A 240 7.13 -5.07 -1.32
N LEU A 241 8.35 -4.56 -1.44
CA LEU A 241 9.59 -5.29 -1.67
C LEU A 241 10.43 -5.12 -0.40
N SER A 242 10.16 -5.96 0.59
CA SER A 242 10.89 -6.03 1.87
C SER A 242 11.85 -7.20 1.88
#